data_AF-A0A820IJK1-F1
#
_entry.id   AF-A0A820IJK1-F1
#
_cell.length_a   1.000
_cell.length_b   1.000
_cell.length_c   1.000
_cell.angle_alpha   90.00
_cell.angle_beta   90.00
_cell.angle_gamma   90.00
#
_symmetry.space_group_name_H-M   'P 1'
#
loop_
_entity.id
_entity.type
_entity.pdbx_description
1 polymer ?
#
loop_
_entity_poly.entity_id
_entity_poly.type
_entity_poly.pdbx_seq_one_letter_code
_entity_poly.pdbx_strand_id
1 'polypeptide(L)' 'SDLLDRASQTDDVYLRLVYIAAFIVSTYSSNYYRTGRKNFNPLLGETYECVREDKGWKFLAEQ' A
#
# COMPACT_ATOMS: atom_id res chain seq x y z
N SER A 1 -0.72 5.85 3.56
CA SER A 1 0.14 6.56 2.58
C SER A 1 1.11 7.47 3.28
N ASP A 2 0.91 7.76 4.56
CA ASP A 2 1.62 8.75 5.37
C ASP A 2 3.17 8.67 5.28
N LEU A 3 3.74 7.47 5.14
CA LEU A 3 5.17 7.27 4.92
C LEU A 3 5.63 7.77 3.53
N LEU A 4 4.84 7.54 2.49
CA LEU A 4 5.09 8.08 1.15
C LEU A 4 4.87 9.59 1.11
N ASP A 5 3.87 10.09 1.83
CA ASP A 5 3.61 11.54 1.93
C ASP A 5 4.82 12.25 2.58
N ARG A 6 5.36 11.70 3.67
CA ARG A 6 6.62 12.18 4.29
C ARG A 6 7.82 12.03 3.37
N ALA A 7 7.94 10.91 2.66
CA ALA A 7 9.02 10.68 1.71
C ALA A 7 9.03 11.75 0.60
N SER A 8 7.85 12.16 0.12
CA SER A 8 7.72 13.20 -0.92
C SER A 8 8.20 14.59 -0.48
N GLN A 9 8.13 14.88 0.82
CA GLN A 9 8.55 16.14 1.43
C GLN A 9 10.00 16.12 1.94
N THR A 10 10.72 14.99 1.73
CA THR A 10 12.09 14.83 2.24
C THR A 10 13.11 15.13 1.14
N ASP A 11 13.97 16.13 1.38
CA ASP A 11 15.04 16.53 0.46
C ASP A 11 16.18 15.51 0.39
N ASP A 12 16.63 15.02 1.55
CA ASP A 12 17.68 14.01 1.64
C ASP A 12 17.23 12.69 1.01
N VAL A 13 17.93 12.31 -0.05
CA VAL A 13 17.67 11.10 -0.85
C VAL A 13 17.76 9.84 0.00
N TYR A 14 18.69 9.78 0.96
CA TYR A 14 18.88 8.60 1.80
C TYR A 14 17.75 8.45 2.81
N LEU A 15 17.35 9.54 3.46
CA LEU A 15 16.20 9.53 4.38
C LEU A 15 14.88 9.24 3.64
N ARG A 16 14.71 9.77 2.43
CA ARG A 16 13.57 9.44 1.58
C ARG A 16 13.50 7.94 1.29
N LEU A 17 14.63 7.30 0.99
CA LEU A 17 14.70 5.84 0.78
C LEU A 17 14.31 5.07 2.04
N VAL A 18 14.69 5.54 3.23
CA VAL A 18 14.29 4.91 4.50
C VAL A 18 12.77 4.91 4.66
N TYR A 19 12.08 6.01 4.36
CA TYR A 19 10.62 6.06 4.42
C TYR A 19 9.95 5.12 3.42
N ILE A 20 10.48 5.05 2.19
CA ILE A 20 9.98 4.13 1.17
C ILE A 20 10.20 2.66 1.60
N ALA A 21 11.38 2.33 2.13
CA ALA A 21 11.69 0.99 2.62
C ALA A 21 10.76 0.61 3.78
N ALA A 22 10.54 1.51 4.74
CA ALA A 22 9.61 1.30 5.84
C ALA A 22 8.17 1.09 5.34
N PHE A 23 7.73 1.84 4.32
CA PHE A 23 6.42 1.66 3.70
C PHE A 23 6.27 0.25 3.11
N ILE A 24 7.25 -0.21 2.34
CA ILE A 24 7.24 -1.55 1.73
C ILE A 24 7.17 -2.63 2.82
N VAL A 25 8.03 -2.55 3.83
CA VAL A 25 8.06 -3.54 4.93
C VAL A 25 6.74 -3.55 5.71
N SER A 26 6.12 -2.38 5.90
CA SER A 26 4.84 -2.28 6.63
C SER A 26 3.69 -3.07 5.99
N THR A 27 3.75 -3.33 4.67
CA THR A 27 2.70 -4.09 3.96
C THR A 27 2.57 -5.53 4.47
N TYR A 28 3.68 -6.13 4.92
CA TYR A 28 3.71 -7.47 5.49
C TYR A 28 3.11 -7.56 6.90
N SER A 29 2.97 -6.44 7.62
CA SER A 29 2.44 -6.45 9.00
C SER A 29 1.03 -7.05 9.08
N SER A 30 0.21 -6.83 8.05
CA SER A 30 -1.15 -7.34 7.97
C SER A 30 -1.23 -8.87 7.85
N ASN A 31 -0.16 -9.51 7.37
CA ASN A 31 -0.10 -10.96 7.20
C ASN A 31 0.04 -11.69 8.55
N TYR A 32 0.63 -11.07 9.57
CA TYR A 32 0.93 -11.74 10.85
C TYR A 32 -0.29 -12.43 11.47
N TYR A 33 -1.47 -11.79 11.42
CA TYR A 33 -2.73 -12.33 11.96
C TYR A 33 -3.58 -13.06 10.92
N ARG A 34 -3.12 -13.17 9.66
CA ARG A 34 -3.87 -13.74 8.52
C ARG A 34 -3.07 -14.80 7.75
N THR A 35 -1.95 -15.27 8.31
CA THR A 35 -1.06 -16.26 7.70
C THR A 35 -1.83 -17.50 7.22
N GLY A 36 -1.55 -17.94 5.98
CA GLY A 36 -2.13 -19.16 5.40
C GLY A 36 -3.57 -19.04 4.89
N ARG A 37 -4.21 -17.86 5.00
CA ARG A 37 -5.55 -17.65 4.43
C ARG A 37 -5.46 -17.50 2.91
N LYS A 38 -6.29 -18.27 2.20
CA LYS A 38 -6.46 -18.13 0.75
C LYS A 38 -7.46 -17.02 0.47
N ASN A 39 -7.06 -16.02 -0.30
CA ASN A 39 -7.97 -14.98 -0.80
C ASN A 39 -8.83 -15.54 -1.95
N PHE A 40 -9.94 -14.88 -2.25
CA PHE A 40 -10.75 -15.22 -3.41
C PHE A 40 -9.92 -15.03 -4.69
N ASN A 41 -10.13 -15.92 -5.67
CA ASN A 41 -9.58 -15.77 -7.01
C ASN A 41 -10.55 -14.88 -7.80
N PRO A 42 -10.17 -13.65 -8.17
CA PRO A 42 -11.09 -12.78 -8.89
C PRO A 42 -11.45 -13.37 -10.26
N LEU A 43 -12.64 -13.06 -10.76
CA LEU A 43 -13.09 -13.45 -12.10
C LEU A 43 -12.41 -12.58 -13.16
N LEU A 44 -12.38 -13.07 -14.41
CA LEU A 44 -11.87 -12.27 -15.54
C LEU A 44 -12.69 -10.99 -15.69
N GLY A 45 -12.02 -9.83 -15.67
CA GLY A 45 -12.67 -8.52 -15.72
C GLY A 45 -13.33 -8.11 -14.40
N GLU A 46 -13.10 -8.82 -13.30
CA GLU A 46 -13.51 -8.35 -11.97
C GLU A 46 -12.67 -7.15 -11.57
N THR A 47 -13.33 -6.08 -11.12
CA THR A 47 -12.70 -4.82 -10.73
C THR A 47 -12.87 -4.54 -9.24
N TYR A 48 -11.88 -3.87 -8.63
CA TYR A 48 -11.96 -3.35 -7.27
C TYR A 48 -11.52 -1.88 -7.22
N GLU A 49 -12.29 -1.06 -6.51
CA GLU A 49 -11.96 0.34 -6.24
C GLU A 49 -11.92 0.63 -4.74
N CYS A 50 -11.00 1.50 -4.34
CA CYS A 50 -10.87 1.98 -2.97
C CYS A 50 -10.54 3.47 -2.97
N VAL A 51 -11.52 4.29 -2.59
CA VAL A 51 -11.36 5.74 -2.44
C VAL A 51 -11.14 6.04 -0.96
N ARG A 52 -10.01 6.66 -0.63
CA ARG A 52 -9.63 7.05 0.73
C ARG A 52 -9.42 8.55 0.79
N GLU A 53 -10.52 9.29 0.88
CA GLU A 53 -10.50 10.75 1.02
C GLU A 53 -9.74 11.18 2.28
N ASP A 54 -9.88 10.42 3.37
CA ASP A 54 -9.15 10.61 4.62
C ASP A 54 -7.62 10.51 4.46
N LYS A 55 -7.15 9.84 3.40
CA LYS A 55 -5.72 9.64 3.11
C LYS A 55 -5.27 10.26 1.79
N GLY A 56 -6.16 10.96 1.07
CA GLY A 56 -5.85 11.65 -0.17
C GLY A 56 -5.51 10.76 -1.37
N TRP A 57 -5.91 9.47 -1.40
CA TRP A 57 -5.61 8.60 -2.54
C TRP A 57 -6.80 7.76 -3.00
N LYS A 58 -6.70 7.27 -4.25
CA LYS A 58 -7.65 6.36 -4.89
C LYS A 58 -6.89 5.18 -5.49
N PHE A 59 -7.42 3.98 -5.34
CA PHE A 59 -6.86 2.74 -5.88
C PHE A 59 -7.89 2.07 -6.79
N LEU A 60 -7.40 1.52 -7.89
CA LEU A 60 -8.16 0.75 -8.87
C LEU A 60 -7.35 -0.49 -9.23
N ALA A 61 -8.02 -1.63 -9.37
CA ALA A 61 -7.46 -2.87 -9.84
C ALA A 61 -8.49 -3.65 -10.67
N GLU A 62 -8.00 -4.44 -11.61
CA GLU A 62 -8.77 -5.35 -12.47
C GLU A 62 -7.98 -6.66 -12.63
N GLN A 63 -8.69 -7.78 -12.76
CA GLN A 63 -8.12 -9.11 -12.96
C GLN A 63 -8.09 -9.53 -14.43
#